data_AF-A0A9W6YYQ5-F1
#
_entry.id   AF-A0A9W6YYQ5-F1
#
_cell.length_a   1.000
_cell.length_b   1.000
_cell.length_c   1.000
_cell.angle_alpha   90.00
_cell.angle_beta   90.00
_cell.angle_gamma   90.00
#
_symmetry.space_group_name_H-M   'P 1'
#
loop_
_entity.id
_entity.type
_entity.pdbx_description
1 polymer ?
#
loop_
_entity_poly.entity_id
_entity_poly.type
_entity_poly.pdbx_seq_one_letter_code
_entity_poly.pdbx_strand_id
1 'polypeptide(L)'
;MTTEEVDPATFAEVYKKLNEGEVAASQLEKLLDQLEQQMDDMEKIAGFHQPSDTPQTTKDSQTTSNNETSGATTFFPAYNSNTSNHKLQAQKMAIEQLDDRVILTSESNSKTQLTILNYGATVISWKINSEEQLWLSTAAKLDGSKPVRGGIPLVFPVFGKSQAEGFKELPQHGFARNSTWEFLGQTKANPPTVQFALSPELANPDVYSKWDQGDNDFTLLLTVELDDEELKTTIEVENTDKKAWKFNWLFHTYLRVDDIEDSLVNNLPGN
;
A
#
# COMPACT_ATOMS: atom_id res chain seq x y z
N MET A 1 39.04 -11.69 2.61
CA MET A 1 38.26 -11.91 3.85
C MET A 1 37.38 -13.11 3.60
N THR A 2 37.55 -14.14 4.42
CA THR A 2 36.75 -15.37 4.37
C THR A 2 35.35 -15.05 4.89
N THR A 3 34.32 -15.37 4.11
CA THR A 3 32.93 -15.39 4.56
C THR A 3 32.80 -16.50 5.61
N GLU A 4 32.46 -16.18 6.85
CA GLU A 4 32.00 -17.20 7.79
C GLU A 4 30.61 -17.65 7.31
N GLU A 5 30.54 -18.87 6.79
CA GLU A 5 29.29 -19.56 6.51
C GLU A 5 28.59 -19.82 7.86
N VAL A 6 27.43 -19.20 8.05
CA VAL A 6 26.57 -19.49 9.20
C VAL A 6 25.95 -20.87 8.96
N ASP A 7 26.17 -21.80 9.88
CA ASP A 7 25.62 -23.15 9.84
C ASP A 7 24.09 -23.11 9.59
N PRO A 8 23.58 -23.75 8.52
CA PRO A 8 22.15 -23.76 8.18
C PRO A 8 21.23 -24.23 9.30
N ALA A 9 21.69 -25.15 10.17
CA ALA A 9 20.90 -25.62 11.29
C ALA A 9 20.73 -24.53 12.36
N THR A 10 21.79 -23.78 12.64
CA THR A 10 21.77 -22.61 13.53
C THR A 10 20.86 -21.51 12.98
N PHE A 11 20.88 -21.27 11.67
CA PHE A 11 19.98 -20.30 11.01
C PHE A 11 18.50 -20.71 11.12
N ALA A 12 18.19 -21.98 10.86
CA ALA A 12 16.83 -22.51 10.95
C ALA A 12 16.25 -22.43 12.38
N GLU A 13 17.08 -22.69 13.39
CA GLU A 13 16.65 -22.62 14.79
C GLU A 13 16.41 -21.18 15.26
N VAL A 14 17.25 -20.24 14.83
CA VAL A 14 17.03 -18.80 15.05
C VAL A 14 15.75 -18.34 14.34
N TYR A 15 15.53 -18.77 13.10
CA TYR A 15 14.34 -18.44 12.33
C TYR A 15 13.07 -18.97 12.98
N LYS A 16 13.09 -20.22 13.48
CA LYS A 16 11.97 -20.81 14.22
C LYS A 16 11.63 -20.03 15.49
N LYS A 17 12.63 -19.67 16.29
CA LYS A 17 12.43 -18.88 17.52
C LYS A 17 11.92 -17.47 17.23
N LEU A 18 12.39 -16.84 16.16
CA LEU A 18 11.87 -15.55 15.69
C LEU A 18 10.41 -15.67 15.27
N ASN A 19 10.05 -16.72 14.53
CA ASN A 19 8.68 -16.96 14.05
C ASN A 19 7.72 -17.28 15.21
N GLU A 20 8.14 -18.05 16.22
CA GLU A 20 7.34 -18.28 17.44
C GLU A 20 7.13 -16.99 18.24
N GLY A 21 8.17 -16.16 18.36
CA GLY A 21 8.08 -14.83 18.97
C GLY A 21 7.18 -13.88 18.19
N GLU A 22 7.17 -13.97 16.86
CA GLU A 22 6.30 -13.19 15.97
C GLU A 22 4.84 -13.64 16.03
N VAL A 23 4.57 -14.94 16.11
CA VAL A 23 3.22 -15.45 16.35
C VAL A 23 2.69 -14.92 17.68
N ALA A 24 3.52 -14.94 18.73
CA ALA A 24 3.14 -14.38 20.03
C ALA A 24 2.96 -12.85 19.99
N ALA A 25 3.83 -12.12 19.28
CA ALA A 25 3.72 -10.66 19.12
C ALA A 25 2.49 -10.28 18.29
N SER A 26 2.20 -11.00 17.20
CA SER A 26 1.01 -10.82 16.39
C SER A 26 -0.27 -11.14 17.17
N GLN A 27 -0.26 -12.17 18.02
CA GLN A 27 -1.35 -12.46 18.94
C GLN A 27 -1.55 -11.35 19.97
N LEU A 28 -0.46 -10.79 20.50
CA LEU A 28 -0.50 -9.67 21.45
C LEU A 28 -1.02 -8.39 20.79
N GLU A 29 -0.56 -8.07 19.57
CA GLU A 29 -1.08 -6.95 18.78
C GLU A 29 -2.57 -7.12 18.48
N LYS A 30 -3.02 -8.33 18.13
CA LYS A 30 -4.45 -8.63 17.98
C LYS A 30 -5.24 -8.42 19.27
N LEU A 31 -4.68 -8.79 20.42
CA LEU A 31 -5.28 -8.58 21.74
C LEU A 31 -5.35 -7.09 22.12
N LEU A 32 -4.29 -6.32 21.83
CA LEU A 32 -4.27 -4.88 22.05
C LEU A 32 -5.28 -4.17 21.14
N ASP A 33 -5.35 -4.54 19.86
CA ASP A 33 -6.34 -4.02 18.91
C ASP A 33 -7.78 -4.36 19.34
N GLN A 34 -8.01 -5.56 19.90
CA GLN A 34 -9.32 -5.95 20.45
C GLN A 34 -9.69 -5.09 21.67
N LEU A 35 -8.73 -4.78 22.53
CA LEU A 35 -8.94 -3.90 23.68
C LEU A 35 -9.22 -2.46 23.25
N GLU A 36 -8.48 -1.93 22.27
CA GLU A 36 -8.74 -0.60 21.70
C GLU A 36 -10.15 -0.52 21.08
N GLN A 37 -10.54 -1.52 20.29
CA GLN A 37 -11.89 -1.60 19.71
C GLN A 37 -12.98 -1.68 20.79
N GLN A 38 -12.75 -2.46 21.86
CA GLN A 38 -13.67 -2.53 23.00
C GLN A 38 -13.78 -1.20 23.74
N MET A 39 -12.68 -0.45 23.87
CA MET A 39 -12.69 0.88 24.46
C MET A 39 -13.49 1.88 23.62
N ASP A 40 -13.27 1.92 22.30
CA ASP A 40 -14.04 2.77 21.37
C ASP A 40 -15.54 2.46 21.41
N ASP A 41 -15.91 1.19 21.51
CA ASP A 41 -17.31 0.78 21.57
C ASP A 41 -17.93 1.07 22.94
N MET A 42 -17.17 0.98 24.04
CA MET A 42 -17.61 1.45 25.36
C MET A 42 -17.84 2.97 25.39
N GLU A 43 -16.99 3.77 24.73
CA GLU A 43 -17.16 5.22 24.64
C GLU A 43 -18.43 5.61 23.86
N LYS A 44 -18.76 4.89 22.80
CA LYS A 44 -20.03 5.06 22.06
C LYS A 44 -21.25 4.70 22.90
N ILE A 45 -21.16 3.65 23.73
CA ILE A 45 -22.24 3.23 24.63
C ILE A 45 -22.41 4.21 25.80
N ALA A 46 -21.32 4.82 26.27
CA ALA A 46 -21.31 5.77 27.39
C ALA A 46 -21.91 7.16 27.04
N GLY A 47 -22.24 7.42 25.78
CA GLY A 47 -23.09 8.56 25.40
C GLY A 47 -22.47 9.93 25.62
N PHE A 48 -21.14 10.09 25.55
CA PHE A 48 -20.51 11.41 25.50
C PHE A 48 -20.87 12.10 24.17
N HIS A 49 -21.96 12.86 24.18
CA HIS A 49 -22.28 13.85 23.17
C HIS A 49 -21.22 14.95 23.18
N GLN A 50 -20.45 15.10 22.09
CA GLN A 50 -20.04 16.44 21.70
C GLN A 50 -21.25 17.18 21.10
N PRO A 51 -21.42 18.49 21.36
CA PRO A 51 -22.59 19.23 20.89
C PRO A 51 -22.64 19.25 19.37
N SER A 52 -23.80 18.89 18.83
CA SER A 52 -24.17 19.04 17.42
C SER A 52 -24.40 20.52 17.08
N ASP A 53 -23.60 21.07 16.17
CA ASP A 53 -23.95 22.32 15.49
C ASP A 53 -25.16 22.08 14.58
N THR A 54 -26.26 22.77 14.89
CA THR A 54 -27.52 22.71 14.14
C THR A 54 -27.49 23.77 13.02
N PRO A 55 -28.17 23.54 11.87
CA PRO A 55 -28.06 24.39 10.68
C PRO A 55 -28.88 25.68 10.79
N GLN A 56 -28.35 26.81 10.31
CA GLN A 56 -29.12 28.02 10.06
C GLN A 56 -29.50 28.15 8.59
N THR A 57 -30.80 28.05 8.32
CA THR A 57 -31.46 28.56 7.11
C THR A 57 -31.87 30.01 7.30
N THR A 58 -31.56 30.90 6.34
CA THR A 58 -32.37 32.09 6.06
C THR A 58 -32.41 32.42 4.56
N LYS A 59 -33.56 32.95 4.19
CA LYS A 59 -34.21 33.13 2.88
C LYS A 59 -33.73 34.32 2.03
N ASP A 60 -34.01 34.19 0.74
CA ASP A 60 -34.53 35.15 -0.26
C ASP A 60 -33.86 36.52 -0.47
N SER A 61 -33.49 36.80 -1.73
CA SER A 61 -34.16 37.83 -2.55
C SER A 61 -33.67 37.82 -4.01
N GLN A 62 -34.62 37.68 -4.94
CA GLN A 62 -34.49 38.05 -6.35
C GLN A 62 -34.59 39.57 -6.49
N THR A 63 -33.79 40.19 -7.38
CA THR A 63 -34.27 41.33 -8.19
C THR A 63 -33.48 41.43 -9.51
N THR A 64 -34.24 41.75 -10.56
CA THR A 64 -33.94 41.83 -11.99
C THR A 64 -33.26 43.15 -12.42
N SER A 65 -32.45 43.14 -13.50
CA SER A 65 -32.74 43.81 -14.80
C SER A 65 -31.50 44.12 -15.68
N ASN A 66 -31.49 43.53 -16.88
CA ASN A 66 -31.17 44.02 -18.24
C ASN A 66 -30.25 45.25 -18.49
N ASN A 67 -29.26 45.08 -19.39
CA ASN A 67 -29.23 45.60 -20.78
C ASN A 67 -27.91 45.17 -21.49
N GLU A 68 -27.96 44.46 -22.63
CA GLU A 68 -27.80 44.98 -24.02
C GLU A 68 -26.41 45.58 -24.31
N THR A 69 -25.66 45.34 -25.41
CA THR A 69 -25.90 44.74 -26.74
C THR A 69 -24.57 44.56 -27.49
N SER A 70 -24.64 43.86 -28.63
CA SER A 70 -23.76 43.90 -29.82
C SER A 70 -22.60 42.90 -29.83
N GLY A 71 -22.42 42.01 -30.81
CA GLY A 71 -23.02 41.87 -32.13
C GLY A 71 -21.92 41.50 -33.13
N ALA A 72 -21.98 40.31 -33.74
CA ALA A 72 -21.37 40.03 -35.05
C ALA A 72 -21.79 38.64 -35.56
N THR A 73 -22.45 38.66 -36.70
CA THR A 73 -22.96 37.52 -37.48
C THR A 73 -21.93 37.11 -38.53
N THR A 74 -21.67 35.80 -38.72
CA THR A 74 -21.26 35.24 -40.03
C THR A 74 -21.82 33.82 -40.23
N PHE A 75 -22.12 33.53 -41.49
CA PHE A 75 -22.96 32.46 -42.04
C PHE A 75 -22.22 31.11 -42.29
N PHE A 76 -23.03 30.03 -42.37
CA PHE A 76 -22.78 28.58 -42.55
C PHE A 76 -22.09 28.13 -43.88
N PRO A 77 -21.66 26.84 -44.04
CA PRO A 77 -22.59 25.75 -44.41
C PRO A 77 -22.38 24.42 -43.63
N ALA A 78 -23.45 23.63 -43.59
CA ALA A 78 -23.48 22.27 -43.04
C ALA A 78 -22.59 21.29 -43.83
N TYR A 79 -21.89 20.41 -43.11
CA TYR A 79 -21.32 19.18 -43.65
C TYR A 79 -21.92 17.99 -42.91
N ASN A 80 -22.65 17.16 -43.65
CA ASN A 80 -23.15 15.88 -43.19
C ASN A 80 -22.51 14.80 -44.07
N SER A 81 -21.77 13.86 -43.47
CA SER A 81 -22.06 12.42 -43.55
C SER A 81 -20.85 11.54 -43.24
N ASN A 82 -21.12 10.61 -42.33
CA ASN A 82 -20.68 9.21 -42.30
C ASN A 82 -19.24 8.79 -41.94
N THR A 83 -19.23 7.64 -41.25
CA THR A 83 -18.12 6.73 -40.86
C THR A 83 -17.39 7.15 -39.58
N SER A 84 -17.45 6.45 -38.45
CA SER A 84 -17.72 5.03 -38.21
C SER A 84 -18.26 4.84 -36.79
N ASN A 85 -19.33 4.06 -36.64
CA ASN A 85 -19.73 3.47 -35.36
C ASN A 85 -18.71 2.39 -34.98
N HIS A 86 -17.50 2.79 -34.60
CA HIS A 86 -16.77 1.98 -33.63
C HIS A 86 -17.41 2.30 -32.28
N LYS A 87 -18.03 1.29 -31.66
CA LYS A 87 -18.21 1.30 -30.21
C LYS A 87 -16.86 1.71 -29.62
N LEU A 88 -16.75 2.95 -29.15
CA LEU A 88 -15.83 3.29 -28.09
C LEU A 88 -16.29 2.45 -26.90
N GLN A 89 -15.82 1.20 -26.85
CA GLN A 89 -15.58 0.61 -25.55
C GLN A 89 -14.65 1.62 -24.89
N ALA A 90 -15.11 2.24 -23.80
CA ALA A 90 -14.23 3.04 -22.98
C ALA A 90 -13.03 2.15 -22.67
N GLN A 91 -11.89 2.44 -23.31
CA GLN A 91 -10.65 1.75 -23.06
C GLN A 91 -10.29 2.16 -21.64
N LYS A 92 -10.66 1.32 -20.67
CA LYS A 92 -10.33 1.55 -19.28
C LYS A 92 -8.81 1.63 -19.23
N MET A 93 -8.28 2.75 -18.74
CA MET A 93 -6.84 2.96 -18.66
C MET A 93 -6.26 1.80 -17.86
N ALA A 94 -5.23 1.13 -18.40
CA ALA A 94 -4.58 0.00 -17.74
C ALA A 94 -3.98 0.41 -16.38
N ILE A 95 -3.69 1.71 -16.21
CA ILE A 95 -3.18 2.30 -14.98
C ILE A 95 -3.99 3.57 -14.69
N GLU A 96 -4.53 3.65 -13.48
CA GLU A 96 -5.25 4.80 -12.95
C GLU A 96 -4.52 5.28 -11.68
N GLN A 97 -4.02 6.50 -11.70
CA GLN A 97 -3.43 7.15 -10.54
C GLN A 97 -4.47 8.04 -9.87
N LEU A 98 -4.68 7.81 -8.58
CA LEU A 98 -5.50 8.63 -7.69
C LEU A 98 -4.58 9.34 -6.68
N ASP A 99 -5.15 10.22 -5.86
CA ASP A 99 -4.38 11.02 -4.89
C ASP A 99 -3.60 10.15 -3.90
N ASP A 100 -4.17 9.03 -3.45
CA ASP A 100 -3.61 8.17 -2.39
C ASP A 100 -3.16 6.79 -2.88
N ARG A 101 -3.43 6.43 -4.14
CA ARG A 101 -3.24 5.07 -4.66
C ARG A 101 -3.10 4.99 -6.17
N VAL A 102 -2.65 3.84 -6.62
CA VAL A 102 -2.56 3.47 -8.03
C VAL A 102 -3.31 2.17 -8.25
N ILE A 103 -4.10 2.10 -9.32
CA ILE A 103 -4.85 0.91 -9.72
C ILE A 103 -4.32 0.43 -11.06
N LEU A 104 -3.90 -0.84 -11.12
CA LEU A 104 -3.55 -1.53 -12.36
C LEU A 104 -4.72 -2.43 -12.77
N THR A 105 -4.99 -2.52 -14.06
CA THR A 105 -5.97 -3.43 -14.66
C THR A 105 -5.30 -4.15 -15.81
N SER A 106 -5.39 -5.49 -15.85
CA SER A 106 -4.85 -6.25 -16.98
C SER A 106 -5.48 -5.80 -18.29
N GLU A 107 -4.66 -5.70 -19.34
CA GLU A 107 -5.10 -5.33 -20.68
C GLU A 107 -6.00 -6.41 -21.32
N SER A 108 -5.69 -7.68 -21.10
CA SER A 108 -6.45 -8.83 -21.64
C SER A 108 -7.64 -9.19 -20.77
N ASN A 109 -7.61 -8.87 -19.48
CA ASN A 109 -8.69 -9.18 -18.56
C ASN A 109 -9.02 -8.04 -17.60
N SER A 110 -10.03 -7.23 -17.94
CA SER A 110 -10.50 -6.13 -17.09
C SER A 110 -10.98 -6.54 -15.68
N LYS A 111 -11.21 -7.84 -15.43
CA LYS A 111 -11.55 -8.37 -14.11
C LYS A 111 -10.34 -8.74 -13.26
N THR A 112 -9.14 -8.75 -13.85
CA THR A 112 -7.88 -8.86 -13.13
C THR A 112 -7.38 -7.45 -12.82
N GLN A 113 -7.29 -7.12 -11.53
CA GLN A 113 -6.96 -5.77 -11.07
C GLN A 113 -6.08 -5.81 -9.82
N LEU A 114 -5.30 -4.75 -9.63
CA LEU A 114 -4.43 -4.58 -8.48
C LEU A 114 -4.58 -3.15 -7.94
N THR A 115 -4.60 -2.98 -6.63
CA THR A 115 -4.63 -1.65 -5.99
C THR A 115 -3.45 -1.51 -5.03
N ILE A 116 -2.70 -0.42 -5.17
CA ILE A 116 -1.49 -0.12 -4.40
C ILE A 116 -1.66 1.25 -3.74
N LEU A 117 -1.58 1.34 -2.42
CA LEU A 117 -1.53 2.63 -1.72
C LEU A 117 -0.16 3.27 -1.88
N ASN A 118 -0.11 4.59 -2.04
CA ASN A 118 1.14 5.36 -1.96
C ASN A 118 1.75 5.20 -0.55
N TYR A 119 0.90 5.15 0.48
CA TYR A 119 1.33 4.83 1.83
C TYR A 119 1.86 3.38 1.93
N GLY A 120 3.13 3.27 2.28
CA GLY A 120 3.88 2.03 2.38
C GLY A 120 4.15 1.32 1.04
N ALA A 121 3.82 1.95 -0.10
CA ALA A 121 3.68 1.26 -1.40
C ALA A 121 2.90 -0.06 -1.26
N THR A 122 1.87 -0.05 -0.41
CA THR A 122 1.24 -1.27 0.08
C THR A 122 0.24 -1.78 -0.94
N VAL A 123 0.45 -2.98 -1.48
CA VAL A 123 -0.57 -3.68 -2.26
C VAL A 123 -1.71 -4.06 -1.32
N ILE A 124 -2.93 -3.55 -1.56
CA ILE A 124 -4.09 -3.76 -0.67
C ILE A 124 -5.18 -4.65 -1.29
N SER A 125 -5.13 -4.89 -2.59
CA SER A 125 -6.08 -5.79 -3.29
C SER A 125 -5.41 -6.30 -4.55
N TRP A 126 -5.56 -7.60 -4.81
CA TRP A 126 -5.18 -8.26 -6.06
C TRP A 126 -6.30 -9.21 -6.44
N LYS A 127 -6.99 -8.90 -7.53
CA LYS A 127 -8.08 -9.71 -8.04
C LYS A 127 -7.64 -10.41 -9.32
N ILE A 128 -8.02 -11.68 -9.45
CA ILE A 128 -7.96 -12.45 -10.70
C ILE A 128 -9.41 -12.82 -11.03
N ASN A 129 -9.89 -12.49 -12.23
CA ASN A 129 -11.28 -12.78 -12.61
C ASN A 129 -12.35 -12.28 -11.61
N SER A 130 -12.12 -11.12 -10.98
CA SER A 130 -12.93 -10.52 -9.92
C SER A 130 -12.85 -11.21 -8.55
N GLU A 131 -12.11 -12.31 -8.42
CA GLU A 131 -11.89 -13.01 -7.15
C GLU A 131 -10.65 -12.45 -6.44
N GLU A 132 -10.81 -12.08 -5.16
CA GLU A 132 -9.72 -11.51 -4.36
C GLU A 132 -8.72 -12.58 -3.93
N GLN A 133 -7.44 -12.29 -4.09
CA GLN A 133 -6.32 -13.19 -3.76
C GLN A 133 -5.66 -12.82 -2.42
N LEU A 134 -5.83 -11.57 -1.96
CA LEU A 134 -5.21 -11.07 -0.73
C LEU A 134 -6.24 -10.87 0.38
N TRP A 135 -5.85 -11.25 1.60
CA TRP A 135 -6.66 -10.91 2.76
C TRP A 135 -6.36 -9.48 3.19
N LEU A 136 -7.43 -8.68 3.37
CA LEU A 136 -7.37 -7.34 3.93
C LEU A 136 -8.38 -7.25 5.07
N SER A 137 -7.96 -6.76 6.23
CA SER A 137 -8.87 -6.55 7.35
C SER A 137 -9.94 -5.51 7.00
N THR A 138 -11.19 -5.76 7.36
CA THR A 138 -12.29 -4.79 7.21
C THR A 138 -12.11 -3.52 8.05
N ALA A 139 -11.26 -3.58 9.09
CA ALA A 139 -10.88 -2.44 9.91
C ALA A 139 -9.44 -1.98 9.64
N ALA A 140 -8.84 -2.36 8.51
CA ALA A 140 -7.56 -1.82 8.08
C ALA A 140 -7.67 -0.30 7.89
N LYS A 141 -6.66 0.42 8.38
CA LYS A 141 -6.52 1.86 8.12
C LYS A 141 -5.80 2.03 6.77
N LEU A 142 -6.42 2.76 5.86
CA LEU A 142 -5.91 3.04 4.51
C LEU A 142 -5.61 4.54 4.33
N ASP A 143 -5.66 5.32 5.42
CA ASP A 143 -5.52 6.77 5.47
C ASP A 143 -4.09 7.22 5.83
N GLY A 144 -3.15 6.28 5.94
CA GLY A 144 -1.77 6.54 6.34
C GLY A 144 -1.55 6.78 7.84
N SER A 145 -2.57 6.62 8.69
CA SER A 145 -2.44 6.80 10.15
C SER A 145 -1.61 5.71 10.83
N LYS A 146 -1.63 4.48 10.29
CA LYS A 146 -0.83 3.34 10.74
C LYS A 146 -0.64 2.33 9.61
N PRO A 147 0.31 1.38 9.71
CA PRO A 147 0.47 0.32 8.73
C PRO A 147 -0.81 -0.43 8.42
N VAL A 148 -0.98 -0.78 7.15
CA VAL A 148 -2.15 -1.51 6.67
C VAL A 148 -2.16 -2.93 7.26
N ARG A 149 -3.32 -3.35 7.77
CA ARG A 149 -3.54 -4.70 8.28
C ARG A 149 -4.09 -5.61 7.17
N GLY A 150 -3.18 -6.25 6.46
CA GLY A 150 -3.45 -7.13 5.32
C GLY A 150 -2.79 -6.63 4.03
N GLY A 151 -3.08 -7.29 2.91
CA GLY A 151 -2.41 -7.01 1.64
C GLY A 151 -0.94 -7.48 1.65
N ILE A 152 -0.03 -6.63 1.18
CA ILE A 152 1.43 -6.89 1.17
C ILE A 152 2.20 -5.71 1.78
N PRO A 153 2.21 -5.56 3.13
CA PRO A 153 3.06 -4.57 3.77
C PRO A 153 4.56 -4.83 3.52
N LEU A 154 5.33 -3.76 3.32
CA LEU A 154 6.76 -3.83 3.05
C LEU A 154 7.57 -3.67 4.35
N VAL A 155 8.45 -4.63 4.62
CA VAL A 155 9.28 -4.67 5.83
C VAL A 155 10.71 -4.29 5.49
N PHE A 156 11.14 -3.15 6.02
CA PHE A 156 12.51 -2.63 5.91
C PHE A 156 12.74 -1.57 6.99
N PRO A 157 13.93 -1.48 7.62
CA PRO A 157 15.14 -2.27 7.37
C PRO A 157 15.29 -3.44 8.36
N VAL A 158 14.29 -3.73 9.18
CA VAL A 158 14.36 -4.76 10.23
C VAL A 158 13.10 -5.60 10.21
N PHE A 159 13.25 -6.91 10.33
CA PHE A 159 12.13 -7.84 10.51
C PHE A 159 11.86 -8.10 12.00
N GLY A 160 10.58 -8.11 12.40
CA GLY A 160 10.19 -8.20 13.80
C GLY A 160 10.73 -7.03 14.62
N LYS A 161 10.83 -7.22 15.94
CA LYS A 161 11.50 -6.29 16.86
C LYS A 161 12.92 -6.79 17.11
N SER A 162 13.92 -5.97 16.82
CA SER A 162 15.32 -6.33 16.99
C SER A 162 15.92 -5.76 18.27
N GLN A 163 16.90 -6.48 18.82
CA GLN A 163 17.79 -6.00 19.90
C GLN A 163 19.20 -5.68 19.39
N ALA A 164 19.48 -5.91 18.10
CA ALA A 164 20.77 -5.61 17.51
C ALA A 164 21.01 -4.09 17.49
N GLU A 165 22.28 -3.71 17.64
CA GLU A 165 22.71 -2.32 17.50
C GLU A 165 22.28 -1.75 16.15
N GLY A 166 21.93 -0.47 16.13
CA GLY A 166 21.38 0.22 14.96
C GLY A 166 19.89 -0.03 14.70
N PHE A 167 19.32 -1.12 15.20
CA PHE A 167 17.90 -1.48 15.00
C PHE A 167 17.05 -1.44 16.27
N LYS A 168 17.68 -1.41 17.45
CA LYS A 168 17.00 -1.54 18.75
C LYS A 168 15.87 -0.52 18.97
N GLU A 169 16.05 0.70 18.48
CA GLU A 169 15.08 1.78 18.66
C GLU A 169 13.96 1.73 17.62
N LEU A 170 14.15 1.03 16.50
CA LEU A 170 13.11 0.89 15.47
C LEU A 170 11.88 0.14 15.99
N PRO A 171 10.67 0.53 15.59
CA PRO A 171 9.47 -0.25 15.84
C PRO A 171 9.55 -1.59 15.12
N GLN A 172 8.63 -2.49 15.48
CA GLN A 172 8.51 -3.78 14.81
C GLN A 172 8.31 -3.57 13.30
N HIS A 173 9.09 -4.29 12.50
CA HIS A 173 9.08 -4.27 11.03
C HIS A 173 9.54 -2.96 10.36
N GLY A 174 10.24 -2.08 11.09
CA GLY A 174 10.87 -0.89 10.52
C GLY A 174 9.89 0.17 10.02
N PHE A 175 10.24 0.87 8.94
CA PHE A 175 9.56 2.10 8.50
C PHE A 175 9.06 2.12 7.05
N ALA A 176 9.43 1.17 6.19
CA ALA A 176 8.94 1.16 4.80
C ALA A 176 7.40 1.20 4.72
N ARG A 177 6.72 0.35 5.49
CA ARG A 177 5.24 0.34 5.63
C ARG A 177 4.62 1.53 6.39
N ASN A 178 5.45 2.41 6.94
CA ASN A 178 5.04 3.57 7.74
C ASN A 178 5.28 4.91 7.02
N SER A 179 5.75 4.88 5.78
CA SER A 179 6.17 6.05 5.00
C SER A 179 5.37 6.15 3.72
N THR A 180 5.12 7.36 3.22
CA THR A 180 4.49 7.54 1.90
C THR A 180 5.56 7.46 0.82
N TRP A 181 5.41 6.52 -0.10
CA TRP A 181 6.32 6.33 -1.21
C TRP A 181 5.93 7.25 -2.36
N GLU A 182 6.92 7.68 -3.13
CA GLU A 182 6.69 8.43 -4.36
C GLU A 182 6.30 7.46 -5.48
N PHE A 183 5.21 7.74 -6.19
CA PHE A 183 4.88 7.04 -7.42
C PHE A 183 5.71 7.61 -8.58
N LEU A 184 6.60 6.81 -9.14
CA LEU A 184 7.49 7.23 -10.22
C LEU A 184 6.86 7.09 -11.62
N GLY A 185 5.71 6.41 -11.70
CA GLY A 185 4.98 6.24 -12.95
C GLY A 185 5.03 4.82 -13.51
N GLN A 186 4.50 4.71 -14.73
CA GLN A 186 4.48 3.50 -15.54
C GLN A 186 5.81 3.30 -16.25
N THR A 187 6.34 2.07 -16.23
CA THR A 187 7.53 1.67 -16.99
C THR A 187 7.21 0.76 -18.17
N LYS A 188 6.05 0.08 -18.15
CA LYS A 188 5.60 -0.81 -19.22
C LYS A 188 4.07 -0.81 -19.35
N ALA A 189 3.57 -0.91 -20.59
CA ALA A 189 2.14 -1.06 -20.88
C ALA A 189 1.64 -2.49 -20.64
N ASN A 190 2.37 -3.50 -21.12
CA ASN A 190 1.91 -4.89 -21.11
C ASN A 190 3.03 -5.91 -20.77
N PRO A 191 2.87 -6.71 -19.68
CA PRO A 191 1.94 -6.46 -18.58
C PRO A 191 2.10 -5.03 -18.01
N PRO A 192 1.04 -4.43 -17.45
CA PRO A 192 1.13 -3.15 -16.76
C PRO A 192 2.18 -3.20 -15.65
N THR A 193 3.19 -2.35 -15.75
CA THR A 193 4.29 -2.27 -14.78
C THR A 193 4.47 -0.84 -14.29
N VAL A 194 4.56 -0.67 -12.97
CA VAL A 194 4.75 0.62 -12.30
C VAL A 194 5.91 0.59 -11.31
N GLN A 195 6.41 1.78 -10.95
CA GLN A 195 7.45 1.93 -9.94
C GLN A 195 7.07 2.90 -8.82
N PHE A 196 7.54 2.58 -7.62
CA PHE A 196 7.49 3.44 -6.43
C PHE A 196 8.88 3.55 -5.81
N ALA A 197 9.20 4.72 -5.25
CA ALA A 197 10.47 4.93 -4.57
C ALA A 197 10.30 5.42 -3.13
N LEU A 198 11.28 5.07 -2.29
CA LEU A 198 11.47 5.61 -0.96
C LEU A 198 12.94 5.97 -0.74
N SER A 199 13.17 7.18 -0.25
CA SER A 199 14.46 7.71 0.18
C SER A 199 14.34 8.32 1.59
N PRO A 200 15.45 8.66 2.27
CA PRO A 200 15.42 9.31 3.57
C PRO A 200 14.51 10.55 3.66
N GLU A 201 14.43 11.35 2.60
CA GLU A 201 13.61 12.57 2.56
C GLU A 201 12.11 12.31 2.58
N LEU A 202 11.69 11.13 2.10
CA LEU A 202 10.30 10.68 2.07
C LEU A 202 9.95 9.74 3.23
N ALA A 203 10.95 9.18 3.88
CA ALA A 203 10.77 8.29 5.01
C ALA A 203 10.16 9.03 6.21
N ASN A 204 9.39 8.30 7.02
CA ASN A 204 8.85 8.87 8.26
C ASN A 204 10.00 9.30 9.20
N PRO A 205 10.17 10.60 9.47
CA PRO A 205 11.36 11.11 10.16
C PRO A 205 11.45 10.62 11.62
N ASP A 206 10.30 10.43 12.29
CA ASP A 206 10.24 9.96 13.69
C ASP A 206 10.66 8.49 13.85
N VAL A 207 10.64 7.74 12.75
CA VAL A 207 11.01 6.32 12.73
C VAL A 207 12.37 6.12 12.08
N TYR A 208 12.62 6.79 10.96
CA TYR A 208 13.90 6.73 10.24
C TYR A 208 15.07 7.20 11.13
N SER A 209 14.89 8.26 11.93
CA SER A 209 15.89 8.73 12.90
C SER A 209 16.30 7.70 13.95
N LYS A 210 15.54 6.61 14.12
CA LYS A 210 15.85 5.51 15.05
C LYS A 210 16.69 4.41 14.41
N TRP A 211 16.90 4.45 13.10
CA TRP A 211 17.81 3.55 12.39
C TRP A 211 19.18 4.22 12.29
N ASP A 212 20.14 3.75 13.08
CA ASP A 212 21.49 4.36 13.16
C ASP A 212 21.47 5.90 13.25
N GLN A 213 20.56 6.45 14.07
CA GLN A 213 20.39 7.90 14.27
C GLN A 213 19.96 8.68 13.00
N GLY A 214 19.40 8.00 11.99
CA GLY A 214 18.98 8.61 10.73
C GLY A 214 20.15 8.96 9.81
N ASP A 215 21.30 8.30 10.00
CA ASP A 215 22.54 8.59 9.29
C ASP A 215 22.80 7.61 8.12
N ASN A 216 21.83 6.77 7.74
CA ASN A 216 22.01 5.76 6.68
C ASN A 216 21.30 6.18 5.39
N ASP A 217 22.05 6.57 4.37
CA ASP A 217 21.48 6.91 3.07
C ASP A 217 21.09 5.65 2.26
N PHE A 218 19.89 5.66 1.70
CA PHE A 218 19.35 4.54 0.93
C PHE A 218 18.41 5.00 -0.20
N THR A 219 18.24 4.15 -1.21
CA THR A 219 17.11 4.24 -2.15
C THR A 219 16.43 2.87 -2.22
N LEU A 220 15.11 2.84 -2.04
CA LEU A 220 14.29 1.68 -2.33
C LEU A 220 13.52 1.95 -3.62
N LEU A 221 13.54 0.99 -4.55
CA LEU A 221 12.75 1.03 -5.77
C LEU A 221 11.89 -0.23 -5.86
N LEU A 222 10.59 -0.08 -5.63
CA LEU A 222 9.61 -1.14 -5.80
C LEU A 222 9.09 -1.12 -7.24
N THR A 223 9.24 -2.22 -7.97
CA THR A 223 8.61 -2.45 -9.26
C THR A 223 7.47 -3.45 -9.09
N VAL A 224 6.27 -3.09 -9.56
CA VAL A 224 5.08 -3.93 -9.48
C VAL A 224 4.53 -4.18 -10.88
N GLU A 225 4.38 -5.45 -11.23
CA GLU A 225 3.93 -5.92 -12.54
C GLU A 225 2.70 -6.83 -12.36
N LEU A 226 1.64 -6.57 -13.12
CA LEU A 226 0.39 -7.33 -13.10
C LEU A 226 0.18 -8.03 -14.44
N ASP A 227 0.21 -9.36 -14.43
CA ASP A 227 -0.26 -10.19 -15.54
C ASP A 227 -1.70 -10.69 -15.26
N ASP A 228 -2.29 -11.47 -16.17
CA ASP A 228 -3.65 -12.01 -16.06
C ASP A 228 -3.86 -12.90 -14.83
N GLU A 229 -2.83 -13.66 -14.45
CA GLU A 229 -2.86 -14.66 -13.38
C GLU A 229 -1.67 -14.54 -12.40
N GLU A 230 -0.76 -13.60 -12.62
CA GLU A 230 0.45 -13.41 -11.80
C GLU A 230 0.59 -11.97 -11.33
N LEU A 231 0.96 -11.81 -10.06
CA LEU A 231 1.43 -10.55 -9.49
C LEU A 231 2.91 -10.70 -9.16
N LYS A 232 3.76 -9.84 -9.74
CA LYS A 232 5.18 -9.79 -9.44
C LYS A 232 5.55 -8.47 -8.77
N THR A 233 6.14 -8.57 -7.59
CA THR A 233 6.70 -7.44 -6.84
C THR A 233 8.20 -7.61 -6.68
N THR A 234 8.98 -6.69 -7.23
CA THR A 234 10.45 -6.71 -7.19
C THR A 234 10.94 -5.50 -6.40
N ILE A 235 11.91 -5.70 -5.52
CA ILE A 235 12.58 -4.62 -4.79
C ILE A 235 14.02 -4.49 -5.27
N GLU A 236 14.45 -3.27 -5.49
CA GLU A 236 15.87 -2.91 -5.57
C GLU A 236 16.21 -2.04 -4.36
N VAL A 237 17.35 -2.34 -3.75
CA VAL A 237 17.86 -1.64 -2.56
C VAL A 237 19.24 -1.13 -2.91
N GLU A 238 19.40 0.18 -2.92
CA GLU A 238 20.67 0.85 -3.19
C GLU A 238 21.21 1.47 -1.91
N ASN A 239 22.49 1.18 -1.62
CA ASN A 239 23.26 1.94 -0.64
C ASN A 239 23.89 3.16 -1.32
N THR A 240 23.29 4.32 -1.09
CA THR A 240 23.75 5.63 -1.60
C THR A 240 24.69 6.34 -0.64
N ASP A 241 25.02 5.71 0.49
CA ASP A 241 25.91 6.20 1.53
C ASP A 241 27.39 5.91 1.20
N LYS A 242 28.30 6.54 1.94
CA LYS A 242 29.73 6.26 1.96
C LYS A 242 30.11 5.12 2.93
N LYS A 243 29.22 4.75 3.83
CA LYS A 243 29.41 3.64 4.78
C LYS A 243 28.51 2.45 4.45
N ALA A 244 28.91 1.28 4.93
CA ALA A 244 28.06 0.10 4.87
C ALA A 244 27.01 0.13 5.97
N TRP A 245 25.78 -0.25 5.64
CA TRP A 245 24.70 -0.51 6.58
C TRP A 245 24.12 -1.91 6.35
N LYS A 246 23.36 -2.39 7.33
CA LYS A 246 22.73 -3.72 7.32
C LYS A 246 21.21 -3.55 7.26
N PHE A 247 20.52 -4.53 6.70
CA PHE A 247 19.07 -4.51 6.64
C PHE A 247 18.48 -5.92 6.50
N ASN A 248 17.19 -6.01 6.72
CA ASN A 248 16.31 -7.09 6.27
C ASN A 248 15.32 -6.53 5.26
N TRP A 249 14.88 -7.41 4.36
CA TRP A 249 13.74 -7.17 3.48
C TRP A 249 12.75 -8.30 3.62
N LEU A 250 11.46 -7.99 3.68
CA LEU A 250 10.39 -8.99 3.62
C LEU A 250 9.11 -8.39 3.01
N PHE A 251 8.47 -9.16 2.13
CA PHE A 251 7.09 -8.92 1.71
C PHE A 251 6.15 -9.64 2.68
N HIS A 252 5.36 -8.89 3.44
CA HIS A 252 4.48 -9.47 4.46
C HIS A 252 3.13 -9.88 3.86
N THR A 253 3.15 -10.80 2.89
CA THR A 253 1.99 -11.16 2.07
C THR A 253 0.90 -11.89 2.87
N TYR A 254 -0.29 -11.30 2.94
CA TYR A 254 -1.49 -11.92 3.50
C TYR A 254 -2.32 -12.57 2.39
N LEU A 255 -2.18 -13.88 2.21
CA LEU A 255 -3.00 -14.62 1.26
C LEU A 255 -4.44 -14.79 1.77
N ARG A 256 -5.42 -14.60 0.89
CA ARG A 256 -6.81 -14.95 1.18
C ARG A 256 -6.97 -16.46 1.08
N VAL A 257 -7.53 -17.05 2.12
CA VAL A 257 -7.98 -18.44 2.14
C VAL A 257 -9.42 -18.48 2.63
N ASP A 258 -10.18 -19.50 2.22
CA ASP A 258 -11.58 -19.62 2.63
C ASP A 258 -11.70 -20.15 4.06
N ASP A 259 -10.94 -21.19 4.40
CA ASP A 259 -10.85 -21.75 5.75
C ASP A 259 -9.39 -22.14 6.07
N ILE A 260 -8.87 -21.65 7.19
CA ILE A 260 -7.51 -21.94 7.64
C ILE A 260 -7.37 -23.39 8.14
N GLU A 261 -8.45 -24.01 8.62
CA GLU A 261 -8.44 -25.40 9.11
C GLU A 261 -8.31 -26.43 7.98
N ASP A 262 -8.72 -26.06 6.75
CA ASP A 262 -8.64 -26.90 5.55
C ASP A 262 -7.52 -26.45 4.58
N SER A 263 -6.68 -25.49 5.02
CA SER A 263 -5.57 -24.98 4.22
C SER A 263 -4.28 -25.78 4.45
N LEU A 264 -3.55 -26.07 3.36
CA LEU A 264 -2.25 -26.75 3.40
C LEU A 264 -1.18 -25.92 2.68
N VAL A 265 -0.01 -25.79 3.33
CA VAL A 265 1.20 -25.21 2.71
C VAL A 265 2.18 -26.34 2.41
N ASN A 266 2.45 -26.56 1.12
CA ASN A 266 3.37 -27.60 0.65
C ASN A 266 4.75 -27.00 0.30
N ASN A 267 5.72 -27.88 0.02
CA ASN A 267 7.10 -27.52 -0.37
C ASN A 267 7.95 -26.80 0.71
N LEU A 268 7.57 -26.95 1.98
CA LEU A 268 8.39 -26.54 3.14
C LEU A 268 8.86 -27.69 4.07
N PRO A 269 8.98 -28.97 3.65
CA PRO A 269 9.52 -29.99 4.54
C PRO A 269 10.99 -29.70 4.86
N GLY A 270 11.39 -29.83 6.13
CA GLY A 270 12.79 -29.79 6.53
C GLY A 270 13.53 -31.06 6.09
N ASN A 271 14.79 -30.92 5.69
CA ASN A 271 15.70 -32.06 5.48
C ASN A 271 16.10 -32.72 6.80
#